data_AF-A0A5K1DCB4-F1
#
_entry.id   AF-A0A5K1DCB4-F1
#
_cell.length_a   1.000
_cell.length_b   1.000
_cell.length_c   1.000
_cell.angle_alpha   90.00
_cell.angle_beta   90.00
_cell.angle_gamma   90.00
#
_symmetry.space_group_name_H-M   'P 1'
#
loop_
_entity.id
_entity.type
_entity.pdbx_description
1 polymer ?
#
loop_
_entity_poly.entity_id
_entity_poly.type
_entity_poly.pdbx_seq_one_letter_code
_entity_poly.pdbx_strand_id
1 'polypeptide(L)' 'SGFKKSMNFQPLTVQVNAAGDLCAICQEKMHAPILLRCKHIFCEDCVSE' A
#
# COMPACT_ATOMS: atom_id res chain seq x y z
N SER A 1 13.37 -32.53 -14.82
CA SER A 1 12.62 -32.22 -13.58
C SER A 1 12.17 -30.76 -13.62
N GLY A 2 10.87 -30.52 -13.79
CA GLY A 2 10.32 -29.18 -14.01
C GLY A 2 9.95 -28.49 -12.70
N PHE A 3 10.56 -27.35 -12.41
CA PHE A 3 10.14 -26.47 -11.33
C PHE A 3 8.95 -25.63 -11.80
N LYS A 4 7.73 -26.11 -11.56
CA LYS A 4 6.53 -25.28 -11.64
C LYS A 4 6.50 -24.40 -10.38
N LYS A 5 6.99 -23.16 -10.47
CA LYS A 5 6.62 -22.12 -9.51
C LYS A 5 5.61 -21.21 -10.20
N SER A 6 4.34 -21.41 -9.86
CA SER A 6 3.26 -20.51 -10.21
C SER A 6 3.44 -19.23 -9.38
N MET A 7 4.28 -18.31 -9.85
CA MET A 7 4.35 -16.95 -9.32
C MET A 7 3.54 -16.07 -10.25
N ASN A 8 2.37 -15.69 -9.76
CA ASN A 8 1.52 -14.68 -10.35
C ASN A 8 2.31 -13.35 -10.35
N PHE A 9 2.98 -13.04 -11.46
CA PHE A 9 3.68 -11.78 -11.64
C PHE A 9 2.63 -10.73 -12.00
N GLN A 10 1.99 -10.16 -10.98
CA GLN A 10 1.31 -8.88 -11.17
C GLN A 10 2.40 -7.82 -11.37
N PRO A 11 2.37 -7.07 -12.47
CA PRO A 11 3.39 -6.05 -12.73
C PRO A 11 3.44 -5.04 -11.57
N LEU A 12 4.63 -4.66 -11.12
CA LEU A 12 4.83 -3.59 -10.12
C LEU A 12 4.10 -2.31 -10.53
N THR A 13 3.96 -2.06 -11.84
CA THR A 13 3.21 -0.94 -12.39
C THR A 13 1.72 -0.96 -12.01
N VAL A 14 1.11 -2.13 -11.84
CA VAL A 14 -0.30 -2.25 -11.41
C VAL A 14 -0.44 -1.96 -9.91
N GLN A 15 0.57 -2.30 -9.10
CA GLN A 15 0.60 -1.91 -7.69
C GLN A 15 0.81 -0.40 -7.53
N VAL A 16 1.65 0.20 -8.37
CA VAL A 16 1.93 1.66 -8.34
C VAL A 16 0.70 2.48 -8.75
N ASN A 17 -0.11 2.01 -9.70
CA ASN A 17 -1.32 2.71 -10.12
C ASN A 17 -2.48 2.66 -9.10
N ALA A 18 -2.48 1.69 -8.19
CA ALA A 18 -3.52 1.53 -7.17
C ALA A 18 -3.23 2.30 -5.86
N ALA A 19 -2.02 2.85 -5.70
CA ALA A 19 -1.53 3.42 -4.44
C ALA A 19 -2.14 4.78 -4.05
N GLY A 20 -3.03 5.37 -4.86
CA GLY A 20 -3.56 6.72 -4.62
C GLY A 20 -4.40 6.88 -3.35
N ASP A 21 -5.01 5.79 -2.87
CA ASP A 21 -5.91 5.78 -1.70
C ASP A 21 -5.46 4.77 -0.62
N LEU A 22 -4.26 4.19 -0.80
CA LEU A 22 -3.72 3.17 0.10
C LEU A 22 -2.74 3.80 1.08
N CYS A 23 -2.86 3.42 2.36
CA CYS A 23 -1.88 3.80 3.37
C CYS A 23 -0.55 3.09 3.07
N ALA A 24 0.54 3.82 2.88
CA ALA A 24 1.82 3.19 2.55
C ALA A 24 2.41 2.35 3.71
N ILE A 25 1.87 2.45 4.93
CA ILE A 25 2.28 1.68 6.12
C ILE A 25 1.65 0.28 6.10
N CYS A 26 0.32 0.20 6.05
CA CYS A 26 -0.40 -1.08 6.05
C CYS A 26 -0.74 -1.62 4.65
N GLN A 27 -0.54 -0.84 3.60
CA GLN A 27 -0.87 -1.16 2.19
C GLN A 27 -2.37 -1.43 1.96
N GLU A 28 -3.22 -1.02 2.88
CA GLU A 28 -4.68 -1.11 2.78
C GLU A 28 -5.32 0.26 2.53
N LYS A 29 -6.61 0.25 2.16
CA LYS A 29 -7.38 1.49 1.98
C LYS A 29 -7.38 2.29 3.28
N MET A 30 -7.08 3.58 3.18
CA MET A 30 -6.96 4.44 4.36
C MET A 30 -8.24 4.44 5.20
N HIS A 31 -8.11 4.08 6.47
CA HIS A 31 -9.16 4.23 7.47
C HIS A 31 -8.76 5.41 8.37
N ALA A 32 -9.67 6.38 8.52
CA ALA A 32 -9.38 7.67 9.17
C ALA A 32 -8.09 8.33 8.62
N PRO A 33 -8.06 8.77 7.34
CA PRO A 33 -6.87 9.41 6.76
C PRO A 33 -6.54 10.72 7.47
N ILE A 34 -5.31 10.84 7.99
CA ILE A 34 -4.82 12.09 8.59
C ILE A 34 -3.72 12.72 7.73
N LEU A 35 -3.77 14.04 7.54
CA LEU A 35 -2.74 14.81 6.84
C LEU A 35 -1.66 15.24 7.83
N LEU A 36 -0.48 14.64 7.73
CA LEU A 36 0.66 15.06 8.53
C LEU A 36 1.20 16.42 8.07
N ARG A 37 1.95 17.11 8.95
CA ARG A 37 2.62 18.39 8.62
C ARG A 37 3.56 18.29 7.41
N CYS A 38 4.08 17.10 7.11
CA CYS A 38 4.88 16.81 5.93
C CYS A 38 4.08 16.63 4.64
N LYS A 39 2.75 16.82 4.68
CA LYS A 39 1.80 16.68 3.56
C LYS A 39 1.57 15.25 3.05
N HIS A 40 1.97 14.25 3.83
CA HIS A 40 1.63 12.85 3.56
C HIS A 40 0.36 12.44 4.31
N ILE A 41 -0.40 11.52 3.72
CA ILE A 41 -1.65 10.99 4.27
C ILE A 41 -1.44 9.51 4.63
N PHE A 42 -1.82 9.13 5.83
CA PHE A 42 -1.77 7.75 6.35
C PHE A 42 -3.01 7.50 7.23
N CYS A 43 -3.25 6.25 7.65
CA CYS A 43 -4.29 5.95 8.64
C CYS A 43 -3.91 6.54 10.01
N GLU A 44 -4.88 7.08 10.75
CA GLU A 44 -4.72 7.56 12.13
C GLU A 44 -4.07 6.50 13.04
N ASP A 45 -4.52 5.24 12.96
CA ASP A 45 -3.97 4.11 13.72
C ASP A 45 -2.55 3.73 13.31
N CYS A 46 -2.17 3.95 12.04
CA CYS A 46 -0.83 3.60 11.57
C CYS A 46 0.25 4.60 12.02
N VAL A 47 -0.16 5.79 12.43
CA VAL A 47 0.74 6.87 12.89
C VAL A 47 0.57 7.19 14.37
N SER A 48 -0.46 6.64 15.02
CA SER A 48 -0.58 6.64 16.48
C SER A 48 0.37 5.60 17.08
N GLU A 49 1.15 6.00 18.09
CA GLU A 49 2.02 5.13 18.89
C GLU A 49 1.23 4.17 19.79
#